data_AF-A0AAD0QTL5-F1
#
_entry.id   AF-A0AAD0QTL5-F1
#
_cell.length_a   1.000
_cell.length_b   1.000
_cell.length_c   1.000
_cell.angle_alpha   90.00
_cell.angle_beta   90.00
_cell.angle_gamma   90.00
#
_symmetry.space_group_name_H-M   'P 1'
#
loop_
_entity.id
_entity.type
_entity.pdbx_description
1 polymer ?
#
loop_
_entity_poly.entity_id
_entity_poly.type
_entity_poly.pdbx_seq_one_letter_code
_entity_poly.pdbx_strand_id
1 'polypeptide(L)' 'MECKKGTSAMLEWRSRFLTTGSLEEDQYDQALSSAEALEPSGLISSTQWVELVKAANAALLRVR' A
#
# COMPACT_ATOMS: atom_id res chain seq x y z
N MET A 1 -16.98 14.73 -4.22
CA MET A 1 -16.70 13.40 -4.83
C MET A 1 -15.27 13.01 -4.45
N GLU A 2 -15.05 12.42 -3.27
CA GLU A 2 -13.69 12.17 -2.75
C GLU A 2 -13.41 10.68 -2.52
N CYS A 3 -14.44 9.85 -2.33
CA CYS A 3 -14.29 8.41 -2.07
C CYS A 3 -13.70 7.61 -3.25
N LYS A 4 -13.79 8.11 -4.50
CA LYS A 4 -13.36 7.35 -5.69
C LYS A 4 -11.84 7.40 -5.90
N LYS A 5 -11.16 8.48 -5.46
CA LYS A 5 -9.72 8.66 -5.69
C LYS A 5 -8.89 7.77 -4.76
N GLY A 6 -9.26 7.70 -3.49
CA GLY A 6 -8.55 6.85 -2.53
C GLY A 6 -8.66 5.36 -2.82
N THR A 7 -9.84 4.89 -3.23
CA THR A 7 -10.00 3.50 -3.64
C THR A 7 -9.14 3.17 -4.85
N SER A 8 -9.02 4.08 -5.83
CA SER A 8 -8.17 3.87 -7.01
C SER A 8 -6.68 3.84 -6.64
N ALA A 9 -6.22 4.77 -5.81
CA ALA A 9 -4.83 4.83 -5.36
C ALA A 9 -4.43 3.58 -4.55
N MET A 10 -5.31 3.10 -3.66
CA MET A 10 -5.10 1.86 -2.94
C MET A 10 -5.03 0.65 -3.88
N LEU A 11 -5.88 0.60 -4.91
CA LEU A 11 -5.90 -0.52 -5.85
C LEU A 11 -4.63 -0.55 -6.71
N GLU A 12 -4.17 0.62 -7.17
CA GLU A 12 -2.92 0.76 -7.92
C GLU A 12 -1.73 0.30 -7.07
N TRP A 13 -1.63 0.80 -5.83
CA TRP A 13 -0.57 0.40 -4.91
C TRP A 13 -0.58 -1.12 -4.67
N ARG A 14 -1.76 -1.71 -4.43
CA ARG A 14 -1.89 -3.16 -4.23
C ARG A 14 -1.49 -3.93 -5.47
N SER A 15 -1.86 -3.46 -6.66
CA SER A 15 -1.44 -4.08 -7.92
C SER A 15 0.07 -3.93 -8.16
N ARG A 16 0.70 -2.88 -7.65
CA ARG A 16 2.13 -2.64 -7.85
C ARG A 16 2.99 -3.53 -6.94
N PHE A 17 2.57 -3.68 -5.68
CA PHE A 17 3.38 -4.33 -4.64
C PHE A 17 2.87 -5.72 -4.23
N LEU A 18 1.55 -5.97 -4.30
CA LEU A 18 0.95 -7.21 -3.82
C LEU A 18 0.53 -8.20 -4.93
N THR A 19 0.82 -7.91 -6.20
CA THR A 19 0.44 -8.80 -7.32
C THR A 19 1.10 -10.17 -7.23
N THR A 20 2.37 -10.22 -6.81
CA THR A 20 3.14 -11.47 -6.69
C THR A 20 2.78 -12.25 -5.41
N GLY A 21 1.96 -11.68 -4.52
CA GLY A 21 1.48 -12.30 -3.28
C GLY A 21 2.52 -12.43 -2.16
N SER A 22 3.73 -11.92 -2.38
CA SER A 22 4.91 -12.02 -1.52
C SER A 22 5.76 -10.78 -1.75
N LEU A 23 6.19 -10.13 -0.67
CA LEU A 23 7.08 -8.97 -0.74
C LEU A 23 8.46 -9.33 -0.23
N GLU A 24 9.48 -9.03 -1.03
CA GLU A 24 10.87 -9.00 -0.56
C GLU A 24 11.12 -7.76 0.31
N GLU A 25 12.19 -7.75 1.09
CA GLU A 25 12.51 -6.63 2.00
C GLU A 25 12.64 -5.28 1.26
N ASP A 26 13.27 -5.27 0.07
CA ASP A 26 13.38 -4.07 -0.78
C ASP A 26 12.01 -3.60 -1.31
N GLN A 27 11.17 -4.55 -1.72
CA GLN A 27 9.83 -4.25 -2.21
C GLN A 27 8.92 -3.75 -1.09
N TYR A 28 9.11 -4.25 0.13
CA TYR A 28 8.40 -3.79 1.31
C TYR A 28 8.77 -2.35 1.69
N ASP A 29 10.06 -1.99 1.63
CA ASP A 29 10.50 -0.61 1.85
C ASP A 29 9.92 0.35 0.81
N GLN A 30 9.98 -0.03 -0.48
CA GLN A 30 9.34 0.75 -1.56
C GLN A 30 7.83 0.85 -1.39
N ALA A 31 7.16 -0.23 -0.96
CA ALA A 31 5.73 -0.24 -0.72
C ALA A 31 5.35 0.74 0.41
N LEU A 32 6.11 0.75 1.50
CA LEU A 32 5.94 1.68 2.62
C LEU A 32 6.14 3.13 2.19
N SER A 33 7.27 3.43 1.54
CA SER A 33 7.57 4.78 1.05
C SER A 33 6.48 5.29 0.09
N SER A 34 6.02 4.41 -0.81
CA SER A 34 4.96 4.74 -1.75
C SER A 34 3.60 4.94 -1.05
N ALA A 35 3.27 4.18 0.00
CA ALA A 35 2.05 4.38 0.77
C ALA A 35 2.10 5.69 1.57
N GLU A 36 3.25 6.00 2.15
CA GLU A 36 3.48 7.22 2.93
C GLU A 36 3.38 8.49 2.08
N ALA A 37 3.72 8.43 0.80
CA ALA A 37 3.51 9.53 -0.15
C ALA A 37 2.03 9.75 -0.54
N LEU A 38 1.16 8.75 -0.38
CA LEU A 38 -0.27 8.83 -0.75
C LEU A 38 -1.12 9.58 0.30
N GLU A 39 -0.72 9.57 1.57
CA GLU A 39 -1.42 10.30 2.64
C GLU A 39 -1.30 11.84 2.50
N PRO A 40 -0.10 12.44 2.41
CA PRO A 40 0.05 13.90 2.33
C PRO A 40 -0.43 14.47 0.99
N SER A 41 -0.54 13.63 -0.05
CA SER A 41 -1.13 14.02 -1.34
C SER A 41 -2.66 14.07 -1.31
N GLY A 42 -3.29 13.72 -0.18
CA GLY A 42 -4.73 13.72 0.00
C GLY A 42 -5.45 12.65 -0.83
N LEU A 43 -4.69 11.68 -1.38
CA LEU A 43 -5.25 10.58 -2.15
C LEU A 43 -5.88 9.55 -1.23
N ILE A 44 -5.27 9.26 -0.09
CA ILE A 44 -5.80 8.33 0.91
C ILE A 44 -5.88 8.98 2.29
N SER A 45 -6.78 8.48 3.13
CA SER A 45 -6.87 8.85 4.54
C SER A 45 -5.90 8.02 5.39
N SER A 46 -5.56 8.48 6.60
CA SER A 46 -4.68 7.74 7.51
C SER A 46 -5.17 6.33 7.83
N THR A 47 -6.50 6.11 7.90
CA THR A 47 -7.07 4.76 8.05
C THR A 47 -6.75 3.86 6.86
N GLN A 48 -6.82 4.39 5.65
CA GLN A 48 -6.49 3.66 4.42
C GLN A 48 -4.98 3.39 4.32
N TRP A 49 -4.14 4.34 4.76
CA TRP A 49 -2.70 4.13 4.87
C TRP A 49 -2.37 2.97 5.80
N VAL A 50 -2.98 2.91 6.98
CA VAL A 50 -2.82 1.78 7.92
C VAL A 50 -3.22 0.45 7.26
N GLU A 51 -4.27 0.42 6.44
CA GLU A 51 -4.66 -0.81 5.71
C GLU A 51 -3.60 -1.25 4.69
N LEU A 52 -2.98 -0.30 3.97
CA LEU A 52 -1.89 -0.61 3.03
C LEU A 52 -0.66 -1.15 3.77
N VAL A 53 -0.25 -0.51 4.86
CA VAL A 53 0.89 -0.97 5.68
C VAL A 53 0.62 -2.37 6.26
N LYS A 54 -0.60 -2.64 6.74
CA LYS A 54 -0.99 -4.00 7.17
C LYS A 54 -0.90 -5.02 6.05
N ALA A 55 -1.32 -4.66 4.84
CA ALA A 55 -1.26 -5.55 3.68
C ALA A 55 0.20 -5.83 3.24
N ALA A 56 1.07 -4.82 3.25
CA ALA A 56 2.50 -5.00 3.03
C ALA A 56 3.13 -5.91 4.09
N ASN A 57 2.84 -5.68 5.37
CA ASN A 57 3.32 -6.54 6.47
C ASN A 57 2.89 -7.99 6.31
N ALA A 58 1.63 -8.23 5.96
CA ALA A 58 1.12 -9.57 5.74
C ALA A 58 1.79 -10.28 4.55
N ALA A 59 2.13 -9.53 3.49
CA ALA A 59 2.82 -10.08 2.33
C ALA A 59 4.31 -10.33 2.59
N LEU A 60 4.98 -9.51 3.40
CA LEU A 60 6.35 -9.76 3.86
C LEU A 60 6.42 -11.00 4.76
N LEU A 61 5.50 -11.14 5.71
CA LEU A 61 5.44 -12.29 6.62
C LEU A 61 5.13 -13.61 5.91
N ARG A 62 4.50 -13.58 4.73
CA ARG A 62 4.24 -14.78 3.90
C ARG A 62 5.48 -15.31 3.18
N VAL A 63 6.56 -14.54 3.10
CA VAL A 63 7.84 -14.95 2.48
C VAL A 63 8.68 -15.82 3.43
N ARG A 64 8.24 -16.00 4.67
CA ARG A 64 8.98 -16.72 5.72
C ARG A 64 8.61 -18.19 5.85
#